data_AF-A0A7K7DJZ0-F1
#
_entry.id   AF-A0A7K7DJZ0-F1
#
_cell.length_a   1.000
_cell.length_b   1.000
_cell.length_c   1.000
_cell.angle_alpha   90.00
_cell.angle_beta   90.00
_cell.angle_gamma   90.00
#
_symmetry.space_group_name_H-M   'P 1'
#
loop_
_entity.id
_entity.type
_entity.pdbx_description
1 polymer ?
#
loop_
_entity_poly.entity_id
_entity_poly.type
_entity_poly.pdbx_seq_one_letter_code
_entity_poly.pdbx_strand_id
1 'polypeptide(L)'
;LAQVIYLRRLKSLQTLNLSGNPFCSEEHYRLFVVAHLPSLVYLDFKLVRNSTVRFLHSLLGKSGSSILQSLCFVPALGAGSLQKSGSQKHTAAFVEYLNGPFLFDSLHEEDGEATKLVSLPGVEGLLQAYPSWFVSVCESLYNYGLEEYEKREAEVSKFYKRLHEILAVNQEESKRIISDFESRNERRLDELYQDGSGEIADSKRAQGKEEIQQLWDALMTLEALVSNDLEELLQDFKRSIDVIASTFTENIQGIYPFTCRDLENQHFEKVMEIVQATLKKMALFELEEDFPDDLRPLFEDKTTVVNIISVSHSIRLRKIDKRESDMLSNTYQW
;
A
#
# COMPACT_ATOMS: atom_id res chain seq x y z
N LEU A 1 11.04 -9.79 30.37
CA LEU A 1 10.36 -8.62 31.00
C LEU A 1 11.27 -7.65 31.76
N ALA A 2 12.08 -8.08 32.74
CA ALA A 2 12.86 -7.16 33.61
C ALA A 2 13.85 -6.24 32.86
N GLN A 3 14.43 -6.72 31.76
CA GLN A 3 15.39 -5.96 30.95
C GLN A 3 14.75 -4.78 30.19
N VAL A 4 13.51 -4.91 29.71
CA VAL A 4 12.78 -3.80 29.05
C VAL A 4 12.37 -2.73 30.07
N ILE A 5 12.05 -3.15 31.30
CA ILE A 5 11.73 -2.22 32.41
C ILE A 5 12.97 -1.38 32.76
N TYR A 6 14.18 -1.97 32.70
CA TYR A 6 15.42 -1.24 32.95
C TYR A 6 15.62 -0.06 31.98
N LEU A 7 15.20 -0.20 30.72
CA LEU A 7 15.32 0.84 29.70
C LEU A 7 14.48 2.10 30.01
N ARG A 8 13.52 2.05 30.95
CA ARG A 8 12.74 3.22 31.40
C ARG A 8 13.58 4.36 31.99
N ARG A 9 14.81 4.06 32.39
CA ARG A 9 15.77 5.04 32.91
C ARG A 9 16.28 5.98 31.81
N LEU A 10 16.27 5.53 30.55
CA LEU A 10 16.74 6.27 29.40
C LEU A 10 15.61 7.17 28.86
N LYS A 11 15.45 8.36 29.47
CA LYS A 11 14.36 9.29 29.13
C LYS A 11 14.38 9.81 27.69
N SER A 12 15.56 9.82 27.07
CA SER A 12 15.79 10.28 25.70
C SER A 12 15.85 9.15 24.66
N LEU A 13 15.53 7.91 25.03
CA LEU A 13 15.56 6.79 24.10
C LEU A 13 14.39 6.88 23.10
N GLN A 14 14.69 7.22 21.86
CA GLN A 14 13.71 7.40 20.78
C GLN A 14 13.70 6.25 19.77
N THR A 15 14.83 5.58 19.58
CA THR A 15 14.96 4.46 18.64
C THR A 15 15.49 3.25 19.39
N LEU A 16 14.85 2.09 19.21
CA LEU A 16 15.24 0.84 19.83
C LEU A 16 15.09 -0.30 18.83
N ASN A 17 16.14 -1.10 18.67
CA ASN A 17 16.11 -2.32 17.89
C ASN A 17 16.32 -3.50 18.83
N LEU A 18 15.30 -4.36 18.94
CA LEU A 18 15.32 -5.61 19.70
C LEU A 18 15.30 -6.84 18.78
N SER A 19 15.19 -6.65 17.46
CA SER A 19 15.17 -7.76 16.50
C SER A 19 16.36 -8.71 16.72
N GLY A 20 16.10 -10.02 16.59
CA GLY A 20 17.09 -11.06 16.84
C GLY A 20 17.27 -11.48 18.31
N ASN A 21 16.61 -10.81 19.28
CA ASN A 21 16.58 -11.27 20.67
C ASN A 21 15.51 -12.35 20.89
N PRO A 22 15.74 -13.38 21.75
CA PRO A 22 14.75 -14.42 22.04
C PRO A 22 13.39 -13.88 22.50
N PHE A 23 13.40 -12.76 23.24
CA PHE A 23 12.21 -12.03 23.70
C PHE A 23 11.27 -11.58 22.56
N CYS A 24 11.78 -11.37 21.34
CA CYS A 24 10.96 -10.99 20.18
C CYS A 24 10.05 -12.11 19.67
N SER A 25 10.21 -13.33 20.20
CA SER A 25 9.34 -14.48 19.92
C SER A 25 8.09 -14.50 20.81
N GLU A 26 8.01 -13.64 21.83
CA GLU A 26 6.85 -13.56 22.72
C GLU A 26 5.67 -12.87 22.02
N GLU A 27 4.46 -13.41 22.21
CA GLU A 27 3.23 -12.82 21.71
C GLU A 27 3.05 -11.42 22.30
N HIS A 28 2.75 -10.42 21.46
CA HIS A 28 2.57 -9.03 21.85
C HIS A 28 3.80 -8.30 22.43
N TYR A 29 5.04 -8.78 22.23
CA TYR A 29 6.26 -8.12 22.74
C TYR A 29 6.35 -6.64 22.32
N ARG A 30 5.96 -6.30 21.08
CA ARG A 30 5.97 -4.91 20.59
C ARG A 30 5.08 -4.00 21.41
N LEU A 31 3.87 -4.46 21.74
CA LEU A 31 2.93 -3.72 22.57
C LEU A 31 3.49 -3.56 23.99
N PHE A 32 4.12 -4.60 24.52
CA PHE A 32 4.78 -4.55 25.82
C PHE A 32 5.89 -3.49 25.87
N VAL A 33 6.77 -3.46 24.87
CA VAL A 33 7.90 -2.51 24.79
C VAL A 33 7.40 -1.07 24.64
N VAL A 34 6.46 -0.83 23.73
CA VAL A 34 5.88 0.51 23.48
C VAL A 34 5.16 1.03 24.71
N ALA A 35 4.43 0.18 25.42
CA ALA A 35 3.73 0.57 26.64
C ALA A 35 4.73 0.99 27.75
N HIS A 36 5.89 0.33 27.84
CA HIS A 36 6.89 0.60 28.87
C HIS A 36 7.84 1.76 28.53
N LEU A 37 7.98 2.12 27.25
CA LEU A 37 8.90 3.15 26.75
C LEU A 37 8.12 4.24 25.98
N PRO A 38 7.50 5.21 26.68
CA PRO A 38 6.63 6.19 26.04
C PRO A 38 7.35 7.20 25.14
N SER A 39 8.67 7.37 25.31
CA SER A 39 9.49 8.26 24.48
C SER A 39 9.90 7.63 23.14
N LEU A 40 9.53 6.37 22.89
CA LEU A 40 9.99 5.60 21.74
C LEU A 40 9.22 5.98 20.47
N VAL A 41 9.97 6.41 19.45
CA VAL A 41 9.49 6.80 18.12
C VAL A 41 9.63 5.63 17.14
N TYR A 42 10.71 4.86 17.22
CA TYR A 42 10.99 3.72 16.35
C TYR A 42 11.30 2.46 17.17
N LEU A 43 10.59 1.37 16.84
CA LEU A 43 10.86 0.03 17.36
C LEU A 43 11.09 -0.93 16.20
N ASP A 44 12.25 -1.60 16.18
CA ASP A 44 12.61 -2.57 15.13
C ASP A 44 12.43 -2.01 13.71
N PHE A 45 12.91 -0.77 13.50
CA PHE A 45 12.78 -0.01 12.25
C PHE A 45 11.33 0.32 11.83
N LYS A 46 10.35 0.14 12.72
CA LYS A 46 8.95 0.52 12.49
C LYS A 46 8.58 1.74 13.31
N LEU A 47 7.89 2.68 12.67
CA LEU A 47 7.35 3.87 13.32
C LEU A 47 6.26 3.47 14.34
N VAL A 48 6.42 3.93 15.57
CA VAL A 48 5.43 3.76 16.63
C VAL A 48 4.47 4.95 16.57
N ARG A 49 3.21 4.69 16.23
CA ARG A 49 2.19 5.75 16.15
C ARG A 49 1.89 6.33 17.53
N ASN A 50 1.89 7.66 17.63
CA ASN A 50 1.57 8.39 18.87
C ASN A 50 0.20 8.03 19.48
N SER A 51 -0.79 7.68 18.65
CA SER A 51 -2.11 7.21 19.13
C SER A 51 -2.01 5.89 19.89
N THR A 52 -1.18 4.96 19.40
CA THR A 52 -0.91 3.66 20.03
C THR A 52 -0.16 3.83 21.34
N VAL A 53 0.84 4.71 21.41
CA VAL A 53 1.60 5.01 22.65
C VAL A 53 0.66 5.57 23.73
N ARG A 54 -0.17 6.57 23.38
CA ARG A 54 -1.11 7.20 24.31
C ARG A 54 -2.16 6.23 24.83
N PHE A 55 -2.69 5.37 23.96
CA PHE A 55 -3.64 4.34 24.33
C PHE A 55 -3.03 3.33 25.33
N LEU A 56 -1.86 2.78 25.01
CA LEU A 56 -1.19 1.78 25.85
C LEU A 56 -0.70 2.36 27.18
N HIS A 57 -0.20 3.60 27.18
CA HIS A 57 0.21 4.30 28.41
C HIS A 57 -0.97 4.61 29.34
N SER A 58 -2.12 5.01 28.77
CA SER A 58 -3.38 5.20 29.52
C SER A 58 -3.87 3.89 30.15
N LEU A 59 -3.71 2.77 29.44
CA LEU A 59 -4.10 1.44 29.93
C LEU A 59 -3.20 0.97 31.09
N LEU A 60 -1.89 1.20 30.98
CA LEU A 60 -0.90 0.92 32.03
C LEU A 60 -1.12 1.72 33.32
N GLY A 61 -1.56 2.99 33.20
CA GLY A 61 -1.83 3.85 34.36
C GLY A 61 -3.09 3.48 35.14
N LYS A 62 -4.01 2.73 34.52
CA LYS A 62 -5.32 2.36 35.11
C LYS A 62 -5.35 0.94 35.68
N SER A 63 -4.53 0.03 35.15
CA SER A 63 -4.54 -1.38 35.55
C SER A 63 -3.17 -1.77 36.10
N GLY A 64 -3.07 -1.94 37.42
CA GLY A 64 -1.88 -2.43 38.10
C GLY A 64 -1.57 -3.92 37.86
N SER A 65 -2.19 -4.57 36.87
CA SER A 65 -2.05 -6.00 36.58
C SER A 65 -2.11 -6.32 35.08
N SER A 66 -1.20 -7.22 34.66
CA SER A 66 -0.94 -7.83 33.34
C SER A 66 -1.67 -7.27 32.11
N ILE A 67 -0.94 -6.49 31.31
CA ILE A 67 -1.31 -5.92 30.00
C ILE A 67 -1.88 -6.98 29.03
N LEU A 68 -1.44 -8.23 29.17
CA LEU A 68 -1.84 -9.36 28.32
C LEU A 68 -3.32 -9.70 28.43
N GLN A 69 -3.93 -9.56 29.63
CA GLN A 69 -5.32 -9.98 29.84
C GLN A 69 -6.33 -8.96 29.26
N SER A 70 -5.94 -7.69 29.18
CA SER A 70 -6.76 -6.60 28.63
C SER A 70 -6.74 -6.48 27.10
N LEU A 71 -5.80 -7.14 26.42
CA LEU A 71 -5.67 -7.10 24.95
C LEU A 71 -6.60 -8.07 24.20
N CYS A 72 -7.24 -9.01 24.92
CA CYS A 72 -8.19 -10.00 24.36
C CYS A 72 -9.55 -9.40 23.93
N PHE A 73 -9.76 -8.09 24.05
CA PHE A 73 -11.06 -7.41 23.83
C PHE A 73 -11.02 -6.42 22.65
N VAL A 74 -10.53 -6.85 21.48
CA VAL A 74 -10.82 -6.18 20.22
C VAL A 74 -11.67 -7.12 19.37
N PRO A 75 -12.98 -6.86 19.21
CA PRO A 75 -13.91 -7.81 18.61
C PRO A 75 -13.69 -7.92 17.10
N ALA A 76 -13.80 -9.17 16.66
CA ALA A 76 -14.12 -9.55 15.30
C ALA A 76 -15.40 -8.82 14.82
N LEU A 77 -15.27 -7.97 13.80
CA LEU A 77 -16.38 -7.48 12.98
C LEU A 77 -15.94 -7.43 11.52
N GLY A 78 -16.70 -8.13 10.67
CA GLY A 78 -16.56 -8.14 9.21
C GLY A 78 -16.46 -9.55 8.66
N ALA A 79 -17.62 -10.16 8.37
CA ALA A 79 -17.79 -11.47 7.76
C ALA A 79 -17.19 -11.58 6.33
N GLY A 80 -17.06 -12.81 5.82
CA GLY A 80 -16.79 -13.12 4.40
C GLY A 80 -15.45 -13.81 4.11
N SER A 81 -15.17 -14.97 4.70
CA SER A 81 -13.87 -15.66 4.63
C SER A 81 -13.59 -16.45 3.34
N LEU A 82 -14.33 -16.24 2.24
CA LEU A 82 -14.07 -16.91 0.95
C LEU A 82 -14.03 -15.96 -0.26
N GLN A 83 -14.46 -14.70 -0.12
CA GLN A 83 -14.38 -13.66 -1.17
C GLN A 83 -13.33 -12.56 -0.88
N LYS A 84 -12.68 -12.61 0.29
CA LYS A 84 -11.69 -11.61 0.73
C LYS A 84 -10.32 -11.72 0.06
N SER A 85 -9.90 -12.92 -0.34
CA SER A 85 -8.57 -13.08 -0.95
C SER A 85 -8.48 -12.43 -2.33
N GLY A 86 -9.57 -12.48 -3.11
CA GLY A 86 -9.67 -11.77 -4.40
C GLY A 86 -9.76 -10.25 -4.19
N SER A 87 -10.67 -9.80 -3.32
CA SER A 87 -10.85 -8.36 -3.06
C SER A 87 -9.59 -7.68 -2.51
N GLN A 88 -8.81 -8.32 -1.64
CA GLN A 88 -7.54 -7.76 -1.17
C GLN A 88 -6.48 -7.66 -2.26
N LYS A 89 -6.34 -8.71 -3.11
CA LYS A 89 -5.38 -8.69 -4.22
C LYS A 89 -5.75 -7.62 -5.24
N HIS A 90 -7.04 -7.48 -5.56
CA HIS A 90 -7.50 -6.47 -6.52
C HIS A 90 -7.27 -5.06 -5.97
N THR A 91 -7.50 -4.84 -4.68
CA THR A 91 -7.17 -3.57 -4.02
C THR A 91 -5.68 -3.29 -3.97
N ALA A 92 -4.84 -4.27 -3.66
CA ALA A 92 -3.38 -4.08 -3.71
C ALA A 92 -2.88 -3.80 -5.14
N ALA A 93 -3.56 -4.38 -6.14
CA ALA A 93 -3.29 -4.17 -7.55
C ALA A 93 -3.97 -2.93 -8.16
N PHE A 94 -4.79 -2.21 -7.40
CA PHE A 94 -5.54 -1.03 -7.84
C PHE A 94 -6.54 -1.30 -8.97
N VAL A 95 -7.10 -2.51 -9.04
CA VAL A 95 -7.97 -2.95 -10.16
C VAL A 95 -9.35 -3.41 -9.68
N GLU A 96 -9.86 -2.79 -8.62
CA GLU A 96 -11.20 -3.11 -8.11
C GLU A 96 -12.27 -2.91 -9.18
N TYR A 97 -13.19 -3.88 -9.28
CA TYR A 97 -14.34 -3.87 -10.20
C TYR A 97 -14.01 -3.93 -11.70
N LEU A 98 -12.74 -4.13 -12.07
CA LEU A 98 -12.33 -4.30 -13.47
C LEU A 98 -12.33 -5.76 -13.93
N ASN A 99 -12.51 -6.71 -13.00
CA ASN A 99 -12.46 -8.15 -13.25
C ASN A 99 -13.78 -8.74 -13.78
N GLY A 100 -14.38 -8.09 -14.79
CA GLY A 100 -15.65 -8.48 -15.39
C GLY A 100 -16.59 -7.29 -15.63
N PRO A 101 -17.92 -7.49 -15.61
CA PRO A 101 -18.89 -6.47 -15.99
C PRO A 101 -19.18 -5.42 -14.92
N PHE A 102 -18.60 -5.50 -13.73
CA PHE A 102 -19.01 -4.67 -12.58
C PHE A 102 -18.95 -3.16 -12.85
N LEU A 103 -17.86 -2.66 -13.45
CA LEU A 103 -17.78 -1.25 -13.81
C LEU A 103 -18.85 -0.88 -14.84
N PHE A 104 -19.06 -1.73 -15.85
CA PHE A 104 -20.08 -1.53 -16.88
C PHE A 104 -21.48 -1.50 -16.29
N ASP A 105 -21.84 -2.48 -15.46
CA ASP A 105 -23.14 -2.56 -14.79
C ASP A 105 -23.39 -1.29 -13.96
N SER A 106 -22.37 -0.84 -13.22
CA SER A 106 -22.44 0.39 -12.43
C SER A 106 -22.72 1.64 -13.27
N LEU A 107 -22.37 1.67 -14.56
CA LEU A 107 -22.67 2.81 -15.45
C LEU A 107 -24.18 3.06 -15.56
N HIS A 108 -25.00 2.01 -15.43
CA HIS A 108 -26.45 2.06 -15.66
C HIS A 108 -27.28 2.05 -14.38
N GLU A 109 -26.73 1.66 -13.22
CA GLU A 109 -27.47 1.51 -11.95
C GLU A 109 -28.22 2.76 -11.46
N GLU A 110 -27.71 3.95 -11.76
CA GLU A 110 -28.29 5.23 -11.30
C GLU A 110 -29.14 5.93 -12.37
N ASP A 111 -29.37 5.29 -13.51
CA ASP A 111 -29.98 5.90 -14.69
C ASP A 111 -31.31 5.23 -15.11
N GLY A 112 -32.32 5.44 -14.27
CA GLY A 112 -33.65 4.87 -14.48
C GLY A 112 -34.37 5.37 -15.73
N GLU A 113 -34.05 6.57 -16.23
CA GLU A 113 -34.67 7.11 -17.44
C GLU A 113 -33.98 6.64 -18.72
N ALA A 114 -32.65 6.59 -18.77
CA ALA A 114 -31.96 6.05 -19.94
C ALA A 114 -32.16 4.54 -20.11
N THR A 115 -32.47 3.82 -19.02
CA THR A 115 -32.86 2.40 -19.09
C THR A 115 -34.12 2.19 -19.95
N LYS A 116 -35.02 3.18 -20.01
CA LYS A 116 -36.21 3.11 -20.87
C LYS A 116 -35.84 3.18 -22.36
N LEU A 117 -34.77 3.92 -22.69
CA LEU A 117 -34.28 4.08 -24.08
C LEU A 117 -33.73 2.79 -24.68
N VAL A 118 -33.43 1.78 -23.86
CA VAL A 118 -33.04 0.43 -24.31
C VAL A 118 -34.13 -0.20 -25.19
N SER A 119 -35.39 0.13 -24.94
CA SER A 119 -36.54 -0.38 -25.70
C SER A 119 -36.75 0.31 -27.06
N LEU A 120 -35.91 1.30 -27.43
CA LEU A 120 -35.99 1.92 -28.75
C LEU A 120 -35.51 0.97 -29.85
N PRO A 121 -36.28 0.83 -30.94
CA PRO A 121 -35.85 0.06 -32.11
C PRO A 121 -34.49 0.56 -32.62
N GLY A 122 -33.54 -0.37 -32.77
CA GLY A 122 -32.16 -0.09 -33.21
C GLY A 122 -31.14 0.09 -32.08
N VAL A 123 -31.57 0.40 -30.85
CA VAL A 123 -30.67 0.48 -29.68
C VAL A 123 -30.24 -0.92 -29.22
N GLU A 124 -31.11 -1.92 -29.36
CA GLU A 124 -30.83 -3.31 -29.00
C GLU A 124 -29.60 -3.89 -29.72
N GLY A 125 -29.39 -3.52 -30.99
CA GLY A 125 -28.20 -3.91 -31.75
C GLY A 125 -26.89 -3.27 -31.25
N LEU A 126 -26.97 -2.06 -30.69
CA LEU A 126 -25.81 -1.39 -30.08
C LEU A 126 -25.40 -2.07 -28.77
N LEU A 127 -26.38 -2.57 -28.02
CA LEU A 127 -26.19 -3.22 -26.73
C LEU A 127 -25.64 -4.64 -26.83
N GLN A 128 -25.56 -5.25 -28.02
CA GLN A 128 -24.93 -6.56 -28.18
C GLN A 128 -23.40 -6.48 -28.15
N ALA A 129 -22.80 -5.47 -28.79
CA ALA A 129 -21.34 -5.38 -28.94
C ALA A 129 -20.68 -4.46 -27.90
N TYR A 130 -21.34 -3.36 -27.53
CA TYR A 130 -20.78 -2.35 -26.61
C TYR A 130 -20.37 -2.92 -25.24
N PRO A 131 -21.21 -3.70 -24.53
CA PRO A 131 -20.82 -4.27 -23.25
C PRO A 131 -19.62 -5.20 -23.37
N SER A 132 -19.58 -6.04 -24.41
CA SER A 132 -18.47 -6.97 -24.62
C SER A 132 -17.14 -6.25 -24.85
N TRP A 133 -17.14 -5.18 -25.64
CA TRP A 133 -15.93 -4.38 -25.87
C TRP A 133 -15.50 -3.64 -24.61
N PHE A 134 -16.44 -3.01 -23.89
CA PHE A 134 -16.13 -2.29 -22.66
C PHE A 134 -15.55 -3.21 -21.58
N VAL A 135 -16.15 -4.38 -21.38
CA VAL A 135 -15.65 -5.40 -20.42
C VAL A 135 -14.28 -5.91 -20.85
N SER A 136 -14.04 -6.13 -22.14
CA SER A 136 -12.72 -6.55 -22.62
C SER A 136 -11.62 -5.54 -22.31
N VAL A 137 -11.91 -4.23 -22.38
CA VAL A 137 -10.97 -3.18 -21.99
C VAL A 137 -10.73 -3.20 -20.48
N CYS A 138 -11.78 -3.37 -19.68
CA CYS A 138 -11.66 -3.50 -18.22
C CYS A 138 -10.79 -4.71 -17.83
N GLU A 139 -11.00 -5.86 -18.47
CA GLU A 139 -10.21 -7.07 -18.23
C GLU A 139 -8.74 -6.90 -18.65
N SER A 140 -8.48 -6.20 -19.76
CA SER A 140 -7.11 -5.88 -20.17
C SER A 140 -6.41 -5.02 -19.12
N LEU A 141 -7.07 -3.99 -18.59
CA LEU A 141 -6.51 -3.15 -17.54
C LEU A 141 -6.36 -3.90 -16.22
N TYR A 142 -7.31 -4.79 -15.90
CA TYR A 142 -7.23 -5.65 -14.73
C TYR A 142 -5.98 -6.52 -14.76
N ASN A 143 -5.73 -7.20 -15.89
CA ASN A 143 -4.53 -8.03 -16.05
C ASN A 143 -3.25 -7.19 -15.98
N TYR A 144 -3.23 -6.02 -16.62
CA TYR A 144 -2.11 -5.09 -16.53
C TYR A 144 -1.81 -4.67 -15.07
N GLY A 145 -2.83 -4.28 -14.30
CA GLY A 145 -2.62 -3.90 -12.90
C GLY A 145 -2.16 -5.05 -12.01
N LEU A 146 -2.52 -6.30 -12.33
CA LEU A 146 -1.97 -7.48 -11.65
C LEU A 146 -0.47 -7.68 -11.96
N GLU A 147 -0.05 -7.52 -13.21
CA GLU A 147 1.36 -7.60 -13.59
C GLU A 147 2.19 -6.51 -12.88
N GLU A 148 1.65 -5.29 -12.81
CA GLU A 148 2.29 -4.16 -12.13
C GLU A 148 2.33 -4.34 -10.62
N TYR A 149 1.31 -4.98 -10.03
CA TYR A 149 1.35 -5.41 -8.64
C TYR A 149 2.50 -6.40 -8.39
N GLU A 150 2.67 -7.39 -9.26
CA GLU A 150 3.76 -8.37 -9.13
C GLU A 150 5.14 -7.70 -9.24
N LYS A 151 5.31 -6.72 -10.13
CA LYS A 151 6.54 -5.91 -10.21
C LYS A 151 6.82 -5.15 -8.92
N ARG A 152 5.80 -4.51 -8.33
CA ARG A 152 5.92 -3.79 -7.06
C ARG A 152 6.31 -4.71 -5.91
N GLU A 153 5.62 -5.85 -5.76
CA GLU A 153 5.94 -6.84 -4.73
C GLU A 153 7.35 -7.41 -4.90
N ALA A 154 7.78 -7.67 -6.15
CA ALA A 154 9.12 -8.14 -6.44
C ALA A 154 10.18 -7.12 -6.04
N GLU A 155 9.98 -5.83 -6.34
CA GLU A 155 10.92 -4.77 -5.97
C GLU A 155 10.99 -4.56 -4.46
N VAL A 156 9.85 -4.55 -3.77
CA VAL A 156 9.78 -4.47 -2.29
C VAL A 156 10.50 -5.67 -1.66
N SER A 157 10.25 -6.88 -2.15
CA SER A 157 10.89 -8.10 -1.66
C SER A 157 12.41 -8.08 -1.87
N LYS A 158 12.85 -7.60 -3.04
CA LYS A 158 14.27 -7.43 -3.37
C LYS A 158 14.95 -6.44 -2.43
N PHE A 159 14.30 -5.30 -2.14
CA PHE A 159 14.80 -4.32 -1.18
C PHE A 159 14.99 -4.93 0.21
N TYR A 160 13.96 -5.57 0.76
CA TYR A 160 14.04 -6.17 2.09
C TYR A 160 15.06 -7.30 2.18
N LYS A 161 15.18 -8.11 1.11
CA LYS A 161 16.22 -9.14 1.04
C LYS A 161 17.62 -8.52 1.15
N ARG A 162 17.93 -7.52 0.32
CA ARG A 162 19.25 -6.86 0.34
C ARG A 162 19.50 -6.11 1.66
N LEU A 163 18.48 -5.46 2.21
CA LEU A 163 18.53 -4.83 3.53
C LEU A 163 18.93 -5.84 4.61
N HIS A 164 18.28 -7.00 4.64
CA HIS A 164 18.58 -8.04 5.61
C HIS A 164 19.97 -8.64 5.41
N GLU A 165 20.43 -8.80 4.17
CA GLU A 165 21.78 -9.26 3.87
C GLU A 165 22.84 -8.28 4.40
N ILE A 166 22.70 -6.97 4.13
CA ILE A 166 23.62 -5.93 4.64
C ILE A 166 23.68 -5.96 6.17
N LEU A 167 22.50 -5.97 6.82
CA LEU A 167 22.42 -5.97 8.28
C LEU A 167 22.99 -7.25 8.90
N ALA A 168 22.77 -8.42 8.27
CA ALA A 168 23.30 -9.69 8.74
C ALA A 168 24.83 -9.75 8.65
N VAL A 169 25.40 -9.30 7.54
CA VAL A 169 26.87 -9.22 7.35
C VAL A 169 27.48 -8.28 8.38
N ASN A 170 26.90 -7.09 8.58
CA ASN A 170 27.37 -6.15 9.59
C ASN A 170 27.29 -6.73 11.01
N GLN A 171 26.17 -7.38 11.33
CA GLN A 171 25.97 -7.95 12.65
C GLN A 171 27.00 -9.05 12.95
N GLU A 172 27.30 -9.91 11.97
CA GLU A 172 28.29 -10.98 12.13
C GLU A 172 29.71 -10.41 12.28
N GLU A 173 30.07 -9.43 11.46
CA GLU A 173 31.38 -8.78 11.53
C GLU A 173 31.56 -8.00 12.84
N SER A 174 30.53 -7.26 13.27
CA SER A 174 30.52 -6.56 14.57
C SER A 174 30.68 -7.53 15.74
N LYS A 175 29.96 -8.67 15.74
CA LYS A 175 30.11 -9.71 16.76
C LYS A 175 31.53 -10.26 16.79
N ARG A 176 32.13 -10.52 15.63
CA ARG A 176 33.50 -11.02 15.54
C ARG A 176 34.48 -10.04 16.18
N ILE A 177 34.42 -8.76 15.78
CA ILE A 177 35.31 -7.72 16.30
C ILE A 177 35.17 -7.56 17.82
N ILE A 178 33.94 -7.56 18.33
CA ILE A 178 33.67 -7.45 19.77
C ILE A 178 34.20 -8.69 20.51
N SER A 179 33.93 -9.90 20.01
CA SER A 179 34.37 -11.14 20.64
C SER A 179 35.90 -11.27 20.67
N ASP A 180 36.57 -10.83 19.60
CA ASP A 180 38.03 -10.79 19.51
C ASP A 180 38.61 -9.80 20.53
N PHE A 181 37.98 -8.63 20.70
CA PHE A 181 38.36 -7.67 21.74
C PHE A 181 38.13 -8.25 23.14
N GLU A 182 36.96 -8.82 23.43
CA GLU A 182 36.64 -9.42 24.74
C GLU A 182 37.66 -10.50 25.11
N SER A 183 38.00 -11.38 24.18
CA SER A 183 38.98 -12.46 24.37
C SER A 183 40.41 -11.95 24.62
N ARG A 184 40.80 -10.82 24.03
CA ARG A 184 42.09 -10.15 24.31
C ARG A 184 42.06 -9.44 25.65
N ASN A 185 40.96 -8.76 25.93
CA ASN A 185 40.76 -7.99 27.16
C ASN A 185 40.72 -8.89 28.40
N GLU A 186 40.06 -10.06 28.32
CA GLU A 186 40.03 -11.04 29.41
C GLU A 186 41.45 -11.52 29.75
N ARG A 187 42.22 -11.97 28.76
CA ARG A 187 43.63 -12.36 28.94
C ARG A 187 44.48 -11.24 29.55
N ARG A 188 44.32 -10.02 29.06
CA ARG A 188 45.03 -8.84 29.58
C ARG A 188 44.67 -8.54 31.04
N LEU A 189 43.41 -8.72 31.42
CA LEU A 189 42.96 -8.55 32.80
C LEU A 189 43.51 -9.65 33.71
N ASP A 190 43.51 -10.91 33.27
CA ASP A 190 44.09 -12.02 34.03
C ASP A 190 45.58 -11.80 34.30
N GLU A 191 46.34 -11.38 33.29
CA GLU A 191 47.77 -11.03 33.43
C GLU A 191 47.96 -9.87 34.42
N LEU A 192 47.10 -8.86 34.39
CA LEU A 192 47.12 -7.74 35.33
C LEU A 192 46.84 -8.15 36.78
N TYR A 193 46.01 -9.18 37.00
CA TYR A 193 45.75 -9.71 38.34
C TYR A 193 46.89 -10.58 38.87
N GLN A 194 47.66 -11.21 37.98
CA GLN A 194 48.77 -12.10 38.34
C GLN A 194 50.09 -11.35 38.56
N ASP A 195 50.36 -10.27 37.80
CA ASP A 195 51.60 -9.50 37.92
C ASP A 195 51.49 -8.34 38.93
N GLY A 196 52.27 -8.44 40.02
CA GLY A 196 52.23 -7.50 41.15
C GLY A 196 53.12 -6.26 41.05
N SER A 197 53.69 -5.93 39.88
CA SER A 197 54.59 -4.78 39.73
C SER A 197 53.94 -3.57 39.03
N GLY A 198 54.23 -2.36 39.52
CA GLY A 198 53.59 -1.12 39.05
C GLY A 198 53.86 -0.78 37.58
N GLU A 199 55.08 -1.02 37.07
CA GLU A 199 55.44 -0.71 35.67
C GLU A 199 54.72 -1.62 34.66
N ILE A 200 54.56 -2.91 34.99
CA ILE A 200 53.81 -3.86 34.15
C ILE A 200 52.33 -3.47 34.12
N ALA A 201 51.78 -3.06 35.27
CA ALA A 201 50.40 -2.61 35.36
C ALA A 201 50.11 -1.36 34.51
N ASP A 202 51.04 -0.39 34.49
CA ASP A 202 50.90 0.83 33.68
C ASP A 202 51.02 0.53 32.17
N SER A 203 51.95 -0.35 31.77
CA SER A 203 52.08 -0.81 30.38
C SER A 203 50.80 -1.49 29.88
N LYS A 204 50.25 -2.43 30.67
CA LYS A 204 49.01 -3.16 30.33
C LYS A 204 47.78 -2.26 30.34
N ARG A 205 47.77 -1.19 31.15
CA ARG A 205 46.71 -0.16 31.13
C ARG A 205 46.80 0.70 29.86
N ALA A 206 48.00 1.06 29.42
CA ALA A 206 48.20 1.76 28.15
C ALA A 206 47.77 0.90 26.96
N GLN A 207 48.16 -0.38 26.94
CA GLN A 207 47.70 -1.34 25.93
C GLN A 207 46.17 -1.45 25.87
N GLY A 208 45.51 -1.53 27.03
CA GLY A 208 44.03 -1.60 27.06
C GLY A 208 43.35 -0.36 26.50
N LYS A 209 43.91 0.84 26.70
CA LYS A 209 43.38 2.07 26.11
C LYS A 209 43.50 2.05 24.59
N GLU A 210 44.64 1.58 24.08
CA GLU A 210 44.89 1.44 22.65
C GLU A 210 43.93 0.41 22.02
N GLU A 211 43.74 -0.75 22.63
CA GLU A 211 42.79 -1.77 22.16
C GLU A 211 41.33 -1.28 22.15
N ILE A 212 40.94 -0.46 23.14
CA ILE A 212 39.62 0.19 23.18
C ILE A 212 39.48 1.19 22.04
N GLN A 213 40.52 1.98 21.77
CA GLN A 213 40.51 2.95 20.67
C GLN A 213 40.38 2.23 19.32
N GLN A 214 41.15 1.15 19.12
CA GLN A 214 41.08 0.33 17.90
C GLN A 214 39.71 -0.33 17.73
N LEU A 215 39.10 -0.83 18.81
CA LEU A 215 37.73 -1.35 18.78
C LEU A 215 36.75 -0.26 18.33
N TRP A 216 36.85 0.94 18.91
CA TRP A 216 35.99 2.06 18.55
C TRP A 216 36.17 2.44 17.08
N ASP A 217 37.41 2.61 16.61
CA ASP A 217 37.71 2.93 15.20
C ASP A 217 37.16 1.87 14.24
N ALA A 218 37.29 0.59 14.58
CA ALA A 218 36.79 -0.51 13.78
C ALA A 218 35.26 -0.53 13.71
N LEU A 219 34.57 -0.37 14.85
CA LEU A 219 33.10 -0.31 14.89
C LEU A 219 32.56 0.93 14.18
N MET A 220 33.22 2.08 14.33
CA MET A 220 32.84 3.30 13.61
C MET A 220 33.03 3.18 12.10
N THR A 221 34.09 2.49 11.68
CA THR A 221 34.32 2.21 10.25
C THR A 221 33.23 1.31 9.69
N LEU A 222 32.85 0.24 10.41
CA LEU A 222 31.73 -0.61 10.01
C LEU A 222 30.41 0.14 9.92
N GLU A 223 30.10 0.99 10.90
CA GLU A 223 28.89 1.80 10.90
C GLU A 223 28.86 2.75 9.70
N ALA A 224 29.99 3.39 9.38
CA ALA A 224 30.10 4.25 8.21
C ALA A 224 29.88 3.50 6.89
N LEU A 225 30.44 2.30 6.76
CA LEU A 225 30.25 1.44 5.58
C LEU A 225 28.79 1.03 5.41
N VAL A 226 28.14 0.56 6.48
CA VAL A 226 26.74 0.15 6.43
C VAL A 226 25.83 1.33 6.15
N SER A 227 26.11 2.50 6.73
CA SER A 227 25.35 3.71 6.42
C SER A 227 25.40 4.04 4.93
N ASN A 228 26.58 3.94 4.30
CA ASN A 228 26.72 4.15 2.87
C ASN A 228 25.97 3.10 2.04
N ASP A 229 26.09 1.82 2.39
CA ASP A 229 25.38 0.73 1.69
C ASP A 229 23.86 0.87 1.79
N LEU A 230 23.35 1.31 2.95
CA LEU A 230 21.93 1.56 3.16
C LEU A 230 21.44 2.79 2.38
N GLU A 231 22.25 3.84 2.28
CA GLU A 231 21.92 5.02 1.48
C GLU A 231 21.86 4.67 -0.02
N GLU A 232 22.84 3.93 -0.53
CA GLU A 232 22.82 3.42 -1.91
C GLU A 232 21.58 2.54 -2.16
N LEU A 233 21.28 1.60 -1.26
CA LEU A 233 20.11 0.74 -1.35
C LEU A 233 18.80 1.54 -1.38
N LEU A 234 18.66 2.56 -0.53
CA LEU A 234 17.49 3.43 -0.50
C LEU A 234 17.36 4.26 -1.78
N GLN A 235 18.48 4.77 -2.32
CA GLN A 235 18.47 5.54 -3.56
C GLN A 235 18.08 4.67 -4.76
N ASP A 236 18.62 3.45 -4.84
CA ASP A 236 18.26 2.48 -5.87
C ASP A 236 16.78 2.09 -5.79
N PHE A 237 16.29 1.80 -4.58
CA PHE A 237 14.89 1.47 -4.36
C PHE A 237 13.97 2.63 -4.77
N LYS A 238 14.28 3.85 -4.31
CA LYS A 238 13.51 5.04 -4.69
C LYS A 238 13.43 5.22 -6.21
N ARG A 239 14.57 5.12 -6.90
CA ARG A 239 14.61 5.20 -8.38
C ARG A 239 13.75 4.12 -9.03
N SER A 240 13.79 2.89 -8.52
CA SER A 240 12.99 1.77 -9.05
C SER A 240 11.49 2.03 -8.87
N ILE A 241 11.08 2.45 -7.67
CA ILE A 241 9.70 2.80 -7.33
C ILE A 241 9.20 3.96 -8.21
N ASP A 242 10.00 5.02 -8.37
CA ASP A 242 9.65 6.16 -9.22
C ASP A 242 9.39 5.73 -10.68
N VAL A 243 10.23 4.82 -11.22
CA VAL A 243 10.04 4.29 -12.58
C VAL A 243 8.77 3.44 -12.67
N ILE A 244 8.54 2.52 -11.73
CA ILE A 244 7.34 1.67 -11.71
C ILE A 244 6.08 2.53 -11.62
N ALA A 245 6.02 3.49 -10.69
CA ALA A 245 4.89 4.38 -10.51
C ALA A 245 4.63 5.26 -11.75
N SER A 246 5.69 5.79 -12.37
CA SER A 246 5.58 6.63 -13.57
C SER A 246 5.08 5.82 -14.76
N THR A 247 5.64 4.63 -15.00
CA THR A 247 5.19 3.75 -16.09
C THR A 247 3.73 3.33 -15.91
N PHE A 248 3.31 2.99 -14.69
CA PHE A 248 1.91 2.66 -14.41
C PHE A 248 0.98 3.84 -14.67
N THR A 249 1.36 5.04 -14.19
CA THR A 249 0.60 6.28 -14.39
C THR A 249 0.45 6.63 -15.87
N GLU A 250 1.55 6.59 -16.63
CA GLU A 250 1.57 6.85 -18.07
C GLU A 250 0.68 5.87 -18.83
N ASN A 251 0.72 4.57 -18.49
CA ASN A 251 -0.09 3.57 -19.15
C ASN A 251 -1.58 3.69 -18.81
N ILE A 252 -1.93 4.01 -17.56
CA ILE A 252 -3.33 4.32 -17.21
C ILE A 252 -3.80 5.52 -18.01
N GLN A 253 -3.09 6.64 -17.97
CA GLN A 253 -3.49 7.88 -18.63
C GLN A 253 -3.50 7.76 -20.16
N GLY A 254 -2.63 6.91 -20.73
CA GLY A 254 -2.54 6.69 -22.17
C GLY A 254 -3.59 5.72 -22.72
N ILE A 255 -3.89 4.64 -21.99
CA ILE A 255 -4.73 3.53 -22.50
C ILE A 255 -6.18 3.65 -22.01
N TYR A 256 -6.37 4.00 -20.74
CA TYR A 256 -7.67 3.87 -20.10
C TYR A 256 -8.69 4.96 -20.51
N PRO A 257 -8.34 6.26 -20.51
CA PRO A 257 -9.25 7.31 -20.97
C PRO A 257 -9.60 7.10 -22.43
N PHE A 258 -8.63 6.81 -23.29
CA PHE A 258 -8.90 6.67 -24.72
C PHE A 258 -9.90 5.54 -24.98
N THR A 259 -9.70 4.37 -24.40
CA THR A 259 -10.48 3.20 -24.83
C THR A 259 -11.89 3.16 -24.21
N CYS A 260 -12.04 3.40 -22.90
CA CYS A 260 -13.36 3.37 -22.26
C CYS A 260 -14.21 4.61 -22.62
N ARG A 261 -13.59 5.79 -22.67
CA ARG A 261 -14.28 7.04 -23.02
C ARG A 261 -14.69 7.05 -24.48
N ASP A 262 -13.84 6.58 -25.40
CA ASP A 262 -14.21 6.52 -26.82
C ASP A 262 -15.36 5.54 -27.06
N LEU A 263 -15.36 4.39 -26.38
CA LEU A 263 -16.47 3.45 -26.46
C LEU A 263 -17.78 4.08 -25.97
N GLU A 264 -17.76 4.80 -24.84
CA GLU A 264 -18.94 5.52 -24.32
C GLU A 264 -19.36 6.69 -25.23
N ASN A 265 -18.42 7.44 -25.80
CA ASN A 265 -18.70 8.50 -26.78
C ASN A 265 -19.36 7.94 -28.04
N GLN A 266 -18.82 6.86 -28.60
CA GLN A 266 -19.39 6.18 -29.76
C GLN A 266 -20.79 5.63 -29.47
N HIS A 267 -20.99 5.09 -28.26
CA HIS A 267 -22.31 4.64 -27.83
C HIS A 267 -23.30 5.82 -27.76
N PHE A 268 -22.90 6.92 -27.11
CA PHE A 268 -23.70 8.14 -27.01
C PHE A 268 -24.06 8.73 -28.38
N GLU A 269 -23.10 8.83 -29.30
CA GLU A 269 -23.32 9.34 -30.66
C GLU A 269 -24.36 8.50 -31.40
N LYS A 270 -24.23 7.16 -31.38
CA LYS A 270 -25.18 6.27 -32.06
C LYS A 270 -26.57 6.31 -31.42
N VAL A 271 -26.67 6.39 -30.10
CA VAL A 271 -27.96 6.55 -29.41
C VAL A 271 -28.60 7.89 -29.79
N MET A 272 -27.81 8.96 -29.87
CA MET A 272 -28.29 10.28 -30.27
C MET A 272 -28.76 10.29 -31.74
N GLU A 273 -28.07 9.61 -32.64
CA GLU A 273 -28.49 9.43 -34.04
C GLU A 273 -29.85 8.72 -34.14
N ILE A 274 -30.02 7.62 -33.40
CA ILE A 274 -31.29 6.88 -33.35
C ILE A 274 -32.42 7.78 -32.83
N VAL A 275 -32.19 8.49 -31.72
CA VAL A 275 -33.17 9.40 -31.12
C VAL A 275 -33.55 10.51 -32.09
N GLN A 276 -32.59 11.11 -32.78
CA GLN A 276 -32.85 12.13 -33.80
C GLN A 276 -33.63 11.57 -35.01
N ALA A 277 -33.32 10.35 -35.45
CA ALA A 277 -34.06 9.68 -36.52
C ALA A 277 -35.51 9.39 -36.10
N THR A 278 -35.72 8.91 -34.89
CA THR A 278 -37.05 8.67 -34.31
C THR A 278 -37.86 9.97 -34.16
N LEU A 279 -37.24 11.05 -33.66
CA LEU A 279 -37.89 12.38 -33.59
C LEU A 279 -38.29 12.90 -34.97
N LYS A 280 -37.47 12.69 -36.01
CA LYS A 280 -37.80 13.05 -37.40
C LYS A 280 -38.99 12.25 -37.93
N LYS A 281 -39.00 10.92 -37.73
CA LYS A 281 -40.14 10.06 -38.11
C LYS A 281 -41.42 10.48 -37.39
N MET A 282 -41.34 10.83 -36.10
CA MET A 282 -42.47 11.32 -35.31
C MET A 282 -43.04 12.63 -35.89
N ALA A 283 -42.17 13.59 -36.23
CA ALA A 283 -42.58 14.87 -36.82
C ALA A 283 -43.24 14.71 -38.21
N LEU A 284 -42.89 13.66 -38.95
CA LEU A 284 -43.47 13.33 -40.26
C LEU A 284 -44.72 12.43 -40.16
N PHE A 285 -45.13 12.04 -38.95
CA PHE A 285 -46.19 11.05 -38.70
C PHE A 285 -45.91 9.67 -39.33
N GLU A 286 -44.63 9.32 -39.50
CA GLU A 286 -44.13 8.06 -40.08
C GLU A 286 -43.67 7.07 -39.00
N LEU A 287 -44.15 7.20 -37.76
CA LEU A 287 -43.84 6.24 -36.71
C LEU A 287 -44.50 4.89 -37.00
N GLU A 288 -43.73 3.82 -36.84
CA GLU A 288 -44.24 2.45 -36.90
C GLU A 288 -45.22 2.20 -35.74
N GLU A 289 -46.25 1.38 -35.97
CA GLU A 289 -47.30 1.08 -34.96
C GLU A 289 -46.75 0.47 -33.65
N ASP A 290 -45.55 -0.15 -33.72
CA ASP A 290 -44.88 -0.81 -32.59
C ASP A 290 -44.04 0.13 -31.69
N PHE A 291 -44.17 1.47 -31.82
CA PHE A 291 -43.44 2.39 -30.94
C PHE A 291 -43.92 2.28 -29.47
N PRO A 292 -43.03 2.04 -28.48
CA PRO A 292 -43.42 1.84 -27.09
C PRO A 292 -44.19 3.02 -26.51
N ASP A 293 -45.38 2.76 -25.95
CA ASP A 293 -46.23 3.79 -25.35
C ASP A 293 -45.53 4.55 -24.20
N ASP A 294 -44.72 3.85 -23.41
CA ASP A 294 -43.96 4.42 -22.29
C ASP A 294 -42.88 5.44 -22.73
N LEU A 295 -42.49 5.41 -24.00
CA LEU A 295 -41.52 6.33 -24.58
C LEU A 295 -42.16 7.55 -25.24
N ARG A 296 -43.46 7.51 -25.56
CA ARG A 296 -44.15 8.64 -26.22
C ARG A 296 -44.02 9.96 -25.44
N PRO A 297 -44.23 10.01 -24.11
CA PRO A 297 -44.09 11.24 -23.34
C PRO A 297 -42.66 11.78 -23.36
N LEU A 298 -41.66 10.90 -23.45
CA LEU A 298 -40.25 11.29 -23.47
C LEU A 298 -39.91 12.03 -24.76
N PHE A 299 -40.55 11.65 -25.87
CA PHE A 299 -40.29 12.19 -27.21
C PHE A 299 -41.22 13.35 -27.62
N GLU A 300 -42.22 13.70 -26.81
CA GLU A 300 -43.10 14.87 -27.03
C GLU A 300 -42.30 16.19 -27.08
N ASP A 301 -41.28 16.30 -26.23
CA ASP A 301 -40.35 17.42 -26.22
C ASP A 301 -38.94 16.96 -26.57
N LYS A 302 -38.48 17.37 -27.76
CA LYS A 302 -37.12 17.15 -28.24
C LYS A 302 -36.07 17.59 -27.21
N THR A 303 -36.29 18.71 -26.51
CA THR A 303 -35.29 19.22 -25.58
C THR A 303 -35.16 18.33 -24.34
N THR A 304 -36.27 17.76 -23.88
CA THR A 304 -36.31 16.82 -22.77
C THR A 304 -35.53 15.53 -23.07
N VAL A 305 -35.84 14.82 -24.17
CA VAL A 305 -35.14 13.56 -24.50
C VAL A 305 -33.64 13.76 -24.74
N VAL A 306 -33.25 14.83 -25.43
CA VAL A 306 -31.83 15.15 -25.67
C VAL A 306 -31.12 15.42 -24.34
N ASN A 307 -31.73 16.19 -23.44
CA ASN A 307 -31.16 16.47 -22.13
C ASN A 307 -30.99 15.20 -21.29
N ILE A 308 -31.97 14.28 -21.28
CA ILE A 308 -31.87 13.01 -20.55
C ILE A 308 -30.66 12.21 -21.03
N ILE A 309 -30.47 12.06 -22.35
CA ILE A 309 -29.35 11.32 -22.92
C ILE A 309 -28.01 12.01 -22.62
N SER A 310 -27.95 13.34 -22.69
CA SER A 310 -26.73 14.09 -22.36
C SER A 310 -26.36 14.00 -20.87
N VAL A 311 -27.35 14.03 -19.97
CA VAL A 311 -27.13 13.85 -18.52
C VAL A 311 -26.66 12.43 -18.24
N SER A 312 -27.33 11.43 -18.83
CA SER A 312 -26.97 10.02 -18.78
C SER A 312 -25.51 9.78 -19.17
N HIS A 313 -25.11 10.26 -20.33
CA HIS A 313 -23.73 10.19 -20.82
C HIS A 313 -22.74 10.88 -19.87
N SER A 314 -23.09 12.06 -19.35
CA SER A 314 -22.24 12.78 -18.40
C SER A 314 -22.02 12.01 -17.09
N ILE A 315 -23.03 11.29 -16.61
CA ILE A 315 -22.92 10.43 -15.42
C ILE A 315 -22.00 9.24 -15.70
N ARG A 316 -22.16 8.57 -16.84
CA ARG A 316 -21.31 7.43 -17.23
C ARG A 316 -19.84 7.85 -17.38
N LEU A 317 -19.57 8.97 -18.06
CA LEU A 317 -18.23 9.53 -18.16
C LEU A 317 -17.60 9.80 -16.79
N ARG A 318 -18.35 10.38 -15.84
CA ARG A 318 -17.85 10.61 -14.47
C ARG A 318 -17.48 9.32 -13.74
N LYS A 319 -18.19 8.21 -13.98
CA LYS A 319 -17.85 6.92 -13.36
C LYS A 319 -16.56 6.34 -13.94
N ILE A 320 -16.36 6.48 -15.25
CA ILE A 320 -15.10 6.12 -15.93
C ILE A 320 -13.94 6.96 -15.38
N ASP A 321 -14.10 8.29 -15.40
CA ASP A 321 -13.09 9.24 -14.92
C ASP A 321 -12.76 9.02 -13.42
N LYS A 322 -13.77 8.65 -12.62
CA LYS A 322 -13.57 8.29 -11.20
C LYS A 322 -12.71 7.05 -11.04
N ARG A 323 -12.97 5.99 -11.81
CA ARG A 323 -12.19 4.75 -11.73
C ARG A 323 -10.74 5.00 -12.11
N GLU A 324 -10.48 5.79 -13.15
CA GLU A 324 -9.12 6.25 -13.48
C GLU A 324 -8.48 6.97 -12.29
N SER A 325 -9.17 7.96 -11.73
CA SER A 325 -8.67 8.76 -10.61
C SER A 325 -8.37 7.92 -9.37
N ASP A 326 -9.17 6.89 -9.09
CA ASP A 326 -8.94 5.99 -7.96
C ASP A 326 -7.60 5.23 -8.14
N MET A 327 -7.31 4.74 -9.35
CA MET A 327 -6.06 4.04 -9.66
C MET A 327 -4.84 4.97 -9.51
N LEU A 328 -4.95 6.18 -10.03
CA LEU A 328 -3.90 7.20 -9.93
C LEU A 328 -3.67 7.61 -8.46
N SER A 329 -4.75 7.80 -7.70
CA SER A 329 -4.64 8.15 -6.27
C SER A 329 -3.98 7.04 -5.47
N ASN A 330 -4.35 5.78 -5.72
CA ASN A 330 -3.74 4.63 -5.05
C ASN A 330 -2.25 4.49 -5.38
N THR A 331 -1.85 4.82 -6.61
CA THR A 331 -0.42 4.84 -7.01
C THR A 331 0.35 5.92 -6.27
N TYR A 332 -0.23 7.12 -6.15
CA TYR A 332 0.39 8.21 -5.41
C TYR A 332 0.48 7.95 -3.89
N GLN A 333 -0.47 7.21 -3.34
CA GLN A 333 -0.49 6.85 -1.91
C GLN A 333 0.51 5.75 -1.54
N TRP A 334 0.88 4.89 -2.49
CA TRP A 334 1.82 3.80 -2.32
C TRP A 334 3.26 4.30 -2.30
#